data_AF-A0A6A6YK67-F1
#
_entry.id   AF-A0A6A6YK67-F1
#
_cell.length_a   1.000
_cell.length_b   1.000
_cell.length_c   1.000
_cell.angle_alpha   90.00
_cell.angle_beta   90.00
_cell.angle_gamma   90.00
#
_symmetry.space_group_name_H-M   'P 1'
#
loop_
_entity.id
_entity.type
_entity.pdbx_description
1 polymer ?
#
loop_
_entity_poly.entity_id
_entity_poly.type
_entity_poly.pdbx_seq_one_letter_code
_entity_poly.pdbx_strand_id
1 'polypeptide(L)'
;MDTTPCTPRRRISPPSYARPTVASASKSSRKSPVASTATANSTLKDPSTPSRSSNPHRIPMHFRTPPSDAPIKSAPGQVCHLARLPAELRTMVYDFVIEPELDHYIDRHYRSRQWRPGRTLTVLSLAHVCRRIRYEVSYEFYRRAHISTYAAHNDYFHVMAWFRHLTPLQRAAVSRNPNFTVGVHPSAYSPVVTNEKYAWAVTRNIGNIYEVSPPNRGRFLRLGSLVTWFRFISQPPLRDMEFKYYIAMEKFHYWGPLAVNRFGADDVDEVLRQTLGPLWGESGRRAQLNGEQKEAVVRGVERMVKSLEEIHAALGMDFGKWHRQVKHLRRSLLGDSVEASR
;
A
#
# COMPACT_ATOMS: atom_id res chain seq x y z
N MET A 1 25.66 -65.32 15.58
CA MET A 1 25.02 -66.58 15.17
C MET A 1 23.80 -66.79 16.06
N ASP A 2 22.79 -67.49 15.53
CA ASP A 2 21.47 -67.83 16.12
C ASP A 2 20.27 -66.89 15.83
N THR A 3 19.76 -67.08 14.60
CA THR A 3 18.39 -67.42 14.18
C THR A 3 17.17 -67.10 15.07
N THR A 4 16.33 -66.19 14.56
CA THR A 4 14.86 -66.20 14.31
C THR A 4 13.90 -67.04 15.19
N PRO A 5 12.65 -66.54 15.44
CA PRO A 5 11.58 -66.82 14.47
C PRO A 5 10.59 -65.68 14.16
N CYS A 6 10.12 -65.75 12.92
CA CYS A 6 9.11 -64.91 12.26
C CYS A 6 7.68 -65.19 12.74
N THR A 7 6.86 -64.15 12.84
CA THR A 7 5.39 -64.23 12.86
C THR A 7 4.77 -63.51 11.66
N PRO A 8 3.61 -63.97 11.13
CA PRO A 8 3.14 -63.63 9.79
C PRO A 8 2.12 -62.48 9.70
N ARG A 9 2.16 -61.81 8.54
CA ARG A 9 1.06 -61.21 7.75
C ARG A 9 -0.08 -60.47 8.46
N ARG A 10 -0.17 -59.16 8.15
CA ARG A 10 -1.44 -58.54 7.72
C ARG A 10 -1.21 -57.70 6.46
N ARG A 11 -1.69 -58.20 5.32
CA ARG A 11 -1.92 -57.39 4.11
C ARG A 11 -3.16 -56.54 4.36
N ILE A 12 -3.00 -55.22 4.36
CA ILE A 12 -4.13 -54.30 4.36
C ILE A 12 -4.51 -54.06 2.89
N SER A 13 -5.60 -54.66 2.46
CA SER A 13 -6.25 -54.36 1.18
C SER A 13 -6.81 -52.93 1.21
N PRO A 14 -6.73 -52.15 0.12
CA PRO A 14 -7.31 -50.80 0.07
C PRO A 14 -8.85 -50.89 0.05
N PRO A 15 -9.58 -49.99 0.73
CA PRO A 15 -11.02 -49.94 0.66
C PRO A 15 -11.49 -49.49 -0.73
N SER A 16 -12.16 -50.39 -1.45
CA SER A 16 -13.00 -50.10 -2.61
C SER A 16 -14.39 -49.78 -2.10
N TYR A 17 -14.88 -48.57 -2.36
CA TYR A 17 -16.31 -48.26 -2.24
C TYR A 17 -16.79 -47.58 -3.52
N ALA A 18 -17.71 -48.30 -4.14
CA ALA A 18 -18.38 -47.98 -5.38
C ALA A 18 -19.19 -46.69 -5.29
N ARG A 19 -19.31 -46.03 -6.46
CA ARG A 19 -20.18 -44.88 -6.71
C ARG A 19 -21.65 -45.23 -6.45
N PRO A 20 -22.44 -44.31 -5.87
CA PRO A 20 -23.88 -44.35 -6.00
C PRO A 20 -24.30 -43.74 -7.35
N THR A 21 -24.79 -44.59 -8.24
CA THR A 21 -25.68 -44.22 -9.35
C THR A 21 -27.09 -44.02 -8.77
N VAL A 22 -27.66 -42.83 -8.87
CA VAL A 22 -29.11 -42.65 -8.76
C VAL A 22 -29.62 -42.08 -10.08
N ALA A 23 -30.34 -42.94 -10.77
CA ALA A 23 -31.14 -42.63 -11.94
C ALA A 23 -32.46 -41.98 -11.50
N SER A 24 -32.97 -41.07 -12.32
CA SER A 24 -34.42 -40.88 -12.45
C SER A 24 -34.75 -40.57 -13.91
N ALA A 25 -35.58 -41.46 -14.44
CA ALA A 25 -36.32 -41.38 -15.70
C ALA A 25 -37.13 -40.06 -15.77
N SER A 26 -37.60 -39.51 -16.88
CA SER A 26 -37.95 -40.02 -18.20
C SER A 26 -38.34 -38.81 -19.06
N LYS A 27 -37.97 -38.78 -20.34
CA LYS A 27 -38.93 -38.65 -21.45
C LYS A 27 -38.21 -38.77 -22.79
N SER A 28 -38.80 -39.64 -23.60
CA SER A 28 -38.44 -40.10 -24.93
C SER A 28 -38.59 -39.02 -26.00
N SER A 29 -37.70 -39.04 -27.01
CA SER A 29 -38.13 -39.20 -28.40
C SER A 29 -36.92 -39.58 -29.28
N ARG A 30 -37.13 -40.60 -30.11
CA ARG A 30 -36.18 -41.19 -31.06
C ARG A 30 -36.09 -40.33 -32.33
N LYS A 31 -34.88 -40.14 -32.87
CA LYS A 31 -34.59 -40.20 -34.31
C LYS A 31 -33.10 -40.52 -34.50
N SER A 32 -32.83 -41.55 -35.28
CA SER A 32 -31.52 -42.16 -35.55
C SER A 32 -30.72 -41.35 -36.62
N PRO A 33 -29.55 -41.81 -37.12
CA PRO A 33 -28.32 -41.03 -37.03
C PRO A 33 -27.85 -40.50 -38.39
N VAL A 34 -27.16 -39.36 -38.40
CA VAL A 34 -26.34 -38.95 -39.54
C VAL A 34 -24.93 -38.68 -39.03
N ALA A 35 -24.00 -39.48 -39.52
CA ALA A 35 -22.58 -39.31 -39.33
C ALA A 35 -22.13 -37.98 -39.92
N SER A 36 -21.31 -37.23 -39.18
CA SER A 36 -20.47 -36.17 -39.73
C SER A 36 -19.26 -36.01 -38.84
N THR A 37 -18.14 -36.52 -39.33
CA THR A 37 -16.77 -36.16 -38.93
C THR A 37 -16.58 -34.66 -39.11
N ALA A 38 -16.34 -33.95 -38.02
CA ALA A 38 -15.73 -32.62 -38.05
C ALA A 38 -15.02 -32.33 -36.71
N THR A 39 -13.71 -32.22 -36.81
CA THR A 39 -12.79 -31.58 -35.88
C THR A 39 -13.30 -30.19 -35.46
N ALA A 40 -13.54 -29.97 -34.17
CA ALA A 40 -13.70 -28.62 -33.63
C ALA A 40 -13.37 -28.57 -32.13
N ASN A 41 -12.39 -27.73 -31.81
CA ASN A 41 -11.93 -27.39 -30.47
C ASN A 41 -13.08 -26.99 -29.55
N SER A 42 -13.37 -27.79 -28.52
CA SER A 42 -14.30 -27.39 -27.46
C SER A 42 -13.61 -26.42 -26.51
N THR A 43 -13.71 -25.13 -26.80
CA THR A 43 -13.55 -24.07 -25.81
C THR A 43 -14.68 -24.26 -24.80
N LEU A 44 -14.35 -24.68 -23.58
CA LEU A 44 -15.26 -24.63 -22.44
C LEU A 44 -15.70 -23.18 -22.27
N LYS A 45 -16.96 -22.89 -22.64
CA LYS A 45 -17.60 -21.61 -22.34
C LYS A 45 -17.74 -21.52 -20.81
N ASP A 46 -17.08 -20.53 -20.23
CA ASP A 46 -17.31 -20.12 -18.85
C ASP A 46 -18.82 -19.89 -18.63
N PRO A 47 -19.40 -20.37 -17.52
CA PRO A 47 -20.80 -20.14 -17.22
C PRO A 47 -21.04 -18.64 -16.98
N SER A 48 -21.87 -18.07 -17.85
CA SER A 48 -22.43 -16.71 -17.72
C SER A 48 -23.09 -16.56 -16.36
N THR A 49 -22.51 -15.76 -15.45
CA THR A 49 -23.07 -15.54 -14.11
C THR A 49 -24.14 -14.45 -14.13
N PRO A 50 -25.34 -14.68 -13.57
CA PRO A 50 -26.36 -13.66 -13.39
C PRO A 50 -26.18 -12.85 -12.09
N SER A 51 -26.64 -11.61 -12.16
CA SER A 51 -27.04 -10.71 -11.06
C SER A 51 -25.96 -9.94 -10.27
N ARG A 52 -26.27 -8.65 -10.11
CA ARG A 52 -25.67 -7.67 -9.19
C ARG A 52 -25.79 -8.18 -7.75
N SER A 53 -24.66 -8.53 -7.13
CA SER A 53 -24.54 -8.68 -5.69
C SER A 53 -23.39 -7.80 -5.19
N SER A 54 -23.62 -7.08 -4.09
CA SER A 54 -22.73 -6.11 -3.44
C SER A 54 -21.62 -6.78 -2.63
N ASN A 55 -20.90 -7.73 -3.22
CA ASN A 55 -19.86 -8.47 -2.50
C ASN A 55 -18.53 -7.69 -2.54
N PRO A 56 -17.95 -7.26 -1.39
CA PRO A 56 -16.69 -6.50 -1.33
C PRO A 56 -15.44 -7.32 -1.71
N HIS A 57 -15.61 -8.60 -2.03
CA HIS A 57 -14.55 -9.54 -2.41
C HIS A 57 -14.41 -9.76 -3.92
N ARG A 58 -15.13 -8.99 -4.76
CA ARG A 58 -14.99 -9.15 -6.21
C ARG A 58 -13.68 -8.48 -6.67
N ILE A 59 -12.67 -9.32 -6.87
CA ILE A 59 -11.48 -9.03 -7.68
C ILE A 59 -11.94 -8.22 -8.93
N PRO A 60 -11.55 -6.94 -9.08
CA PRO A 60 -12.18 -6.02 -10.04
C PRO A 60 -12.23 -6.57 -11.45
N MET A 61 -13.35 -6.45 -12.19
CA MET A 61 -13.54 -6.93 -13.59
C MET A 61 -12.47 -6.49 -14.63
N HIS A 62 -11.45 -5.71 -14.24
CA HIS A 62 -10.30 -5.37 -15.07
C HIS A 62 -9.41 -6.57 -15.47
N PHE A 63 -9.63 -7.77 -14.93
CA PHE A 63 -8.95 -9.01 -15.36
C PHE A 63 -9.56 -9.61 -16.64
N ARG A 64 -9.75 -8.81 -17.70
CA ARG A 64 -10.31 -9.28 -18.98
C ARG A 64 -9.45 -10.34 -19.69
N THR A 65 -8.19 -10.49 -19.28
CA THR A 65 -7.35 -11.61 -19.69
C THR A 65 -6.59 -12.11 -18.46
N PRO A 66 -6.98 -13.26 -17.87
CA PRO A 66 -6.24 -13.81 -16.76
C PRO A 66 -4.81 -14.13 -17.24
N PRO A 67 -3.77 -13.70 -16.49
CA PRO A 67 -2.41 -14.08 -16.81
C PRO A 67 -2.30 -15.61 -16.78
N SER A 68 -1.51 -16.17 -17.70
CA SER A 68 -1.34 -17.62 -17.89
C SER A 68 -1.33 -18.42 -16.58
N ASP A 69 -2.09 -19.52 -16.57
CA ASP A 69 -2.08 -20.52 -15.47
C ASP A 69 -0.76 -21.32 -15.38
N ALA A 70 0.20 -21.03 -16.27
CA ALA A 70 1.53 -21.64 -16.24
C ALA A 70 2.31 -21.20 -14.98
N PRO A 71 2.93 -22.14 -14.25
CA PRO A 71 3.84 -21.85 -13.16
C PRO A 71 4.98 -20.90 -13.58
N ILE A 72 5.47 -20.11 -12.63
CA ILE A 72 6.52 -19.10 -12.90
C ILE A 72 7.88 -19.76 -13.21
N LYS A 73 8.08 -21.02 -12.79
CA LYS A 73 9.27 -21.83 -13.04
C LYS A 73 8.85 -23.27 -13.39
N SER A 74 8.37 -23.51 -14.61
CA SER A 74 8.08 -24.88 -15.04
C SER A 74 8.41 -25.13 -16.50
N ALA A 75 8.66 -26.41 -16.80
CA ALA A 75 8.68 -26.93 -18.15
C ALA A 75 7.34 -26.65 -18.86
N PRO A 76 7.33 -26.53 -20.21
CA PRO A 76 6.10 -26.44 -20.98
C PRO A 76 5.14 -27.59 -20.61
N GLY A 77 3.89 -27.28 -20.29
CA GLY A 77 2.84 -28.28 -20.01
C GLY A 77 2.50 -28.52 -18.53
N GLN A 78 3.25 -27.96 -17.57
CA GLN A 78 2.82 -28.00 -16.17
C GLN A 78 1.73 -26.97 -15.89
N VAL A 79 0.71 -27.39 -15.13
CA VAL A 79 -0.45 -26.56 -14.78
C VAL A 79 -0.41 -26.25 -13.30
N CYS A 80 -0.65 -24.99 -12.93
CA CYS A 80 -0.82 -24.62 -11.53
C CYS A 80 -2.18 -25.11 -11.02
N HIS A 81 -2.20 -26.16 -10.19
CA HIS A 81 -3.44 -26.69 -9.62
C HIS A 81 -4.18 -25.68 -8.74
N LEU A 82 -3.44 -24.85 -8.00
CA LEU A 82 -4.04 -23.79 -7.18
C LEU A 82 -4.80 -22.78 -8.06
N ALA A 83 -4.27 -22.47 -9.25
CA ALA A 83 -4.92 -21.56 -10.20
C ALA A 83 -6.22 -22.12 -10.80
N ARG A 84 -6.40 -23.45 -10.81
CA ARG A 84 -7.60 -24.12 -11.31
C ARG A 84 -8.76 -24.15 -10.34
N LEU A 85 -8.52 -23.90 -9.04
CA LEU A 85 -9.60 -23.81 -8.06
C LEU A 85 -10.55 -22.65 -8.43
N PRO A 86 -11.84 -22.70 -8.08
CA PRO A 86 -12.71 -21.53 -8.10
C PRO A 86 -12.10 -20.33 -7.37
N ALA A 87 -12.40 -19.11 -7.81
CA ALA A 87 -11.81 -17.89 -7.23
C ALA A 87 -12.10 -17.79 -5.73
N GLU A 88 -13.27 -18.22 -5.31
CA GLU A 88 -13.74 -18.24 -3.92
C GLU A 88 -12.84 -19.11 -3.04
N LEU A 89 -12.48 -20.30 -3.53
CA LEU A 89 -11.56 -21.21 -2.82
C LEU A 89 -10.13 -20.66 -2.81
N ARG A 90 -9.69 -20.01 -3.88
CA ARG A 90 -8.38 -19.34 -3.90
C ARG A 90 -8.31 -18.20 -2.89
N THR A 91 -9.34 -17.36 -2.82
CA THR A 91 -9.41 -16.27 -1.84
C THR A 91 -9.38 -16.79 -0.41
N MET A 92 -10.09 -17.87 -0.08
CA MET A 92 -9.98 -18.50 1.25
C MET A 92 -8.55 -18.98 1.57
N VAL A 93 -7.84 -19.55 0.60
CA VAL A 93 -6.43 -19.92 0.76
C VAL A 93 -5.56 -18.67 0.98
N TYR A 94 -5.81 -17.60 0.23
CA TYR A 94 -5.08 -16.34 0.39
C TYR A 94 -5.29 -15.74 1.77
N ASP A 95 -6.53 -15.75 2.27
CA ASP A 95 -6.84 -15.21 3.58
C ASP A 95 -6.06 -15.93 4.69
N PHE A 96 -5.90 -17.26 4.60
CA PHE A 96 -5.13 -18.02 5.57
C PHE A 96 -3.61 -17.80 5.45
N VAL A 97 -3.10 -17.67 4.22
CA VAL A 97 -1.65 -17.63 3.97
C VAL A 97 -1.08 -16.20 4.05
N ILE A 98 -1.86 -15.19 3.69
CA ILE A 98 -1.41 -13.79 3.70
C ILE A 98 -1.48 -13.20 5.12
N GLU A 99 -2.39 -13.68 5.99
CA GLU A 99 -2.60 -13.11 7.33
C GLU A 99 -1.30 -12.90 8.14
N PRO A 100 -0.38 -13.88 8.22
CA PRO A 100 0.88 -13.72 8.95
C PRO A 100 1.85 -12.72 8.31
N GLU A 101 1.60 -12.32 7.07
CA GLU A 101 2.46 -11.46 6.26
C GLU A 101 1.86 -10.05 6.06
N LEU A 102 0.72 -9.72 6.71
CA LEU A 102 0.01 -8.45 6.49
C LEU A 102 0.75 -7.21 7.00
N ASP A 103 1.66 -7.35 7.98
CA ASP A 103 2.45 -6.24 8.47
C ASP A 103 3.62 -5.95 7.52
N HIS A 104 3.63 -4.76 6.92
CA HIS A 104 4.66 -4.37 5.97
C HIS A 104 5.22 -2.99 6.25
N TYR A 105 6.54 -2.94 6.46
CA TYR A 105 7.25 -1.70 6.67
C TYR A 105 8.07 -1.28 5.45
N ILE A 106 7.83 -0.07 4.96
CA ILE A 106 8.60 0.54 3.87
C ILE A 106 9.87 1.16 4.46
N ASP A 107 10.96 0.40 4.41
CA ASP A 107 12.26 0.81 4.93
C ASP A 107 12.98 1.85 4.02
N ARG A 108 13.67 2.77 4.69
CA ARG A 108 14.58 3.77 4.13
C ARG A 108 15.89 3.15 3.62
N HIS A 109 16.32 2.01 4.16
CA HIS A 109 17.58 1.33 3.82
C HIS A 109 17.58 0.59 2.48
N TYR A 110 16.98 1.20 1.46
CA TYR A 110 17.04 0.82 0.04
C TYR A 110 18.45 0.86 -0.58
N ARG A 111 19.49 1.10 0.24
CA ARG A 111 20.89 1.25 -0.17
C ARG A 111 21.75 0.01 0.10
N SER A 112 21.26 -1.03 0.77
CA SER A 112 22.07 -2.24 0.90
C SER A 112 22.18 -2.91 -0.48
N ARG A 113 23.41 -3.11 -0.97
CA ARG A 113 23.73 -3.66 -2.30
C ARG A 113 23.08 -5.03 -2.59
N GLN A 114 22.52 -5.69 -1.58
CA GLN A 114 21.82 -6.97 -1.69
C GLN A 114 20.30 -6.80 -1.82
N TRP A 115 19.74 -5.66 -1.42
CA TRP A 115 18.30 -5.39 -1.50
C TRP A 115 18.03 -4.53 -2.72
N ARG A 116 17.75 -5.21 -3.83
CA ARG A 116 17.50 -4.55 -5.10
C ARG A 116 16.31 -3.60 -5.00
N PRO A 117 16.43 -2.42 -5.60
CA PRO A 117 15.32 -1.52 -5.79
C PRO A 117 14.06 -2.23 -6.31
N GLY A 118 12.97 -2.23 -5.53
CA GLY A 118 11.68 -2.78 -5.94
C GLY A 118 11.50 -4.28 -5.71
N ARG A 119 12.39 -4.95 -4.96
CA ARG A 119 12.22 -6.36 -4.56
C ARG A 119 11.69 -6.58 -3.15
N THR A 120 11.49 -5.54 -2.35
CA THR A 120 10.70 -5.58 -1.10
C THR A 120 9.19 -5.50 -1.37
N LEU A 121 8.73 -6.13 -2.45
CA LEU A 121 7.43 -6.78 -2.34
C LEU A 121 7.63 -7.86 -1.30
N THR A 122 6.81 -7.87 -0.23
CA THR A 122 6.75 -9.02 0.68
C THR A 122 6.81 -10.27 -0.20
N VAL A 123 7.75 -11.16 0.09
CA VAL A 123 7.95 -12.40 -0.65
C VAL A 123 6.80 -13.31 -0.28
N LEU A 124 5.60 -12.94 -0.73
CA LEU A 124 4.38 -13.69 -0.51
C LEU A 124 4.66 -15.08 -1.04
N SER A 125 4.67 -16.07 -0.15
CA SER A 125 5.02 -17.45 -0.49
C SER A 125 4.25 -17.92 -1.75
N LEU A 126 2.97 -17.55 -1.84
CA LEU A 126 2.10 -17.82 -2.97
C LEU A 126 2.42 -17.05 -4.26
N ALA A 127 3.12 -15.91 -4.20
CA ALA A 127 3.52 -15.15 -5.37
C ALA A 127 4.59 -15.83 -6.23
N HIS A 128 5.14 -16.96 -5.79
CA HIS A 128 6.09 -17.77 -6.55
C HIS A 128 5.47 -18.94 -7.30
N VAL A 129 4.18 -19.25 -7.07
CA VAL A 129 3.53 -20.45 -7.59
C VAL A 129 3.26 -20.34 -9.10
N CYS A 130 2.38 -19.43 -9.51
CA CYS A 130 2.14 -19.14 -10.93
C CYS A 130 1.79 -17.67 -11.14
N ARG A 131 1.73 -17.23 -12.41
CA ARG A 131 1.44 -15.82 -12.71
C ARG A 131 0.08 -15.41 -12.17
N ARG A 132 -0.98 -16.19 -12.43
CA ARG A 132 -2.32 -15.91 -11.90
C ARG A 132 -2.34 -15.72 -10.38
N ILE A 133 -1.81 -16.68 -9.62
CA ILE A 133 -1.75 -16.61 -8.16
C ILE A 133 -0.96 -15.38 -7.71
N ARG A 134 0.20 -15.10 -8.32
CA ARG A 134 0.99 -13.90 -8.02
C ARG A 134 0.17 -12.63 -8.13
N TYR A 135 -0.61 -12.48 -9.20
CA TYR A 135 -1.42 -11.28 -9.41
C TYR A 135 -2.54 -11.17 -8.39
N GLU A 136 -3.29 -12.24 -8.14
CA GLU A 136 -4.41 -12.25 -7.20
C GLU A 136 -3.94 -12.03 -5.75
N VAL A 137 -2.89 -12.74 -5.32
CA VAL A 137 -2.29 -12.58 -3.99
C VAL A 137 -1.70 -11.19 -3.80
N SER A 138 -1.04 -10.63 -4.81
CA SER A 138 -0.54 -9.25 -4.71
C SER A 138 -1.69 -8.26 -4.54
N TYR A 139 -2.80 -8.45 -5.25
CA TYR A 139 -3.98 -7.60 -5.11
C TYR A 139 -4.56 -7.67 -3.69
N GLU A 140 -4.74 -8.88 -3.15
CA GLU A 140 -5.26 -9.07 -1.79
C GLU A 140 -4.33 -8.49 -0.72
N PHE A 141 -3.02 -8.76 -0.83
CA PHE A 141 -2.03 -8.20 0.08
C PHE A 141 -2.08 -6.68 0.09
N TYR A 142 -1.97 -6.01 -1.06
CA TYR A 142 -1.93 -4.55 -1.10
C TYR A 142 -3.23 -3.89 -0.66
N ARG A 143 -4.36 -4.59 -0.73
CA ARG A 143 -5.66 -4.11 -0.26
C ARG A 143 -5.80 -4.19 1.26
N ARG A 144 -5.17 -5.18 1.91
CA ARG A 144 -5.39 -5.53 3.33
C ARG A 144 -4.20 -5.18 4.24
N ALA A 145 -2.98 -5.20 3.70
CA ALA A 145 -1.75 -5.07 4.47
C ALA A 145 -1.71 -3.79 5.32
N HIS A 146 -1.17 -3.90 6.53
CA HIS A 146 -0.83 -2.78 7.38
C HIS A 146 0.50 -2.20 6.91
N ILE A 147 0.40 -1.23 6.00
CA ILE A 147 1.57 -0.62 5.36
C ILE A 147 2.00 0.59 6.18
N SER A 148 3.19 0.53 6.75
CA SER A 148 3.75 1.61 7.55
C SER A 148 5.08 2.10 6.97
N THR A 149 5.37 3.37 7.19
CA THR A 149 6.66 3.99 6.88
C THR A 149 6.89 5.16 7.81
N TYR A 150 8.08 5.76 7.76
CA TYR A 150 8.37 7.01 8.46
C TYR A 150 9.07 8.00 7.53
N ALA A 151 8.82 9.30 7.74
CA ALA A 151 9.54 10.38 7.10
C ALA A 151 10.35 11.14 8.15
N ALA A 152 11.67 11.19 7.97
CA ALA A 152 12.57 11.97 8.80
C ALA A 152 12.92 13.29 8.10
N HIS A 153 12.85 14.41 8.81
CA HIS A 153 13.16 15.75 8.29
C HIS A 153 12.38 16.11 7.01
N ASN A 154 11.11 15.72 6.91
CA ASN A 154 10.26 15.87 5.72
C ASN A 154 10.81 15.17 4.45
N ASP A 155 11.70 14.19 4.58
CA ASP A 155 12.17 13.39 3.45
C ASP A 155 11.21 12.22 3.19
N TYR A 156 10.37 12.39 2.17
CA TYR A 156 9.41 11.38 1.68
C TYR A 156 9.92 10.64 0.45
N PHE A 157 11.21 10.75 0.11
CA PHE A 157 11.74 10.19 -1.13
C PHE A 157 11.54 8.67 -1.23
N HIS A 158 11.79 7.92 -0.15
CA HIS A 158 11.69 6.47 -0.14
C HIS A 158 10.25 5.98 -0.31
N VAL A 159 9.28 6.61 0.36
CA VAL A 159 7.85 6.25 0.19
C VAL A 159 7.37 6.58 -1.22
N MET A 160 7.77 7.74 -1.77
CA MET A 160 7.48 8.10 -3.15
C MET A 160 8.13 7.14 -4.14
N ALA A 161 9.37 6.72 -3.87
CA ALA A 161 10.07 5.73 -4.68
C ALA A 161 9.32 4.38 -4.63
N TRP A 162 8.93 3.90 -3.46
CA TRP A 162 8.16 2.67 -3.30
C TRP A 162 6.88 2.68 -4.15
N PHE A 163 6.07 3.74 -4.07
CA PHE A 163 4.87 3.89 -4.92
C PHE A 163 5.18 3.86 -6.42
N ARG A 164 6.32 4.43 -6.86
CA ARG A 164 6.73 4.43 -8.28
C ARG A 164 7.15 3.04 -8.78
N HIS A 165 7.55 2.13 -7.90
CA HIS A 165 7.88 0.74 -8.27
C HIS A 165 6.64 -0.16 -8.35
N LEU A 166 5.51 0.28 -7.80
CA LEU A 166 4.25 -0.46 -7.88
C LEU A 166 3.67 -0.39 -9.30
N THR A 167 3.22 -1.53 -9.80
CA THR A 167 2.42 -1.59 -11.02
C THR A 167 1.12 -0.77 -10.87
N PRO A 168 0.48 -0.32 -11.96
CA PRO A 168 -0.79 0.40 -11.88
C PRO A 168 -1.87 -0.34 -11.07
N LEU A 169 -1.92 -1.68 -11.19
CA LEU A 169 -2.87 -2.52 -10.44
C LEU A 169 -2.57 -2.51 -8.93
N GLN A 170 -1.30 -2.66 -8.56
CA GLN A 170 -0.89 -2.62 -7.15
C GLN A 170 -1.14 -1.23 -6.55
N ARG A 171 -0.86 -0.15 -7.29
CA ARG A 171 -1.20 1.21 -6.85
C ARG A 171 -2.70 1.38 -6.62
N ALA A 172 -3.55 0.85 -7.51
CA ALA A 172 -5.00 0.89 -7.34
C ALA A 172 -5.52 0.02 -6.19
N ALA A 173 -4.78 -1.02 -5.79
CA ALA A 173 -5.10 -1.79 -4.59
C ALA A 173 -4.70 -1.01 -3.32
N VAL A 174 -3.48 -0.47 -3.28
CA VAL A 174 -2.99 0.37 -2.17
C VAL A 174 -3.83 1.62 -1.99
N SER A 175 -4.32 2.26 -3.05
CA SER A 175 -5.14 3.47 -2.94
C SER A 175 -6.48 3.24 -2.25
N ARG A 176 -6.92 1.98 -2.13
CA ARG A 176 -8.14 1.56 -1.41
C ARG A 176 -7.83 0.96 -0.04
N ASN A 177 -6.56 0.91 0.35
CA ASN A 177 -6.14 0.33 1.62
C ASN A 177 -6.26 1.39 2.74
N PRO A 178 -7.10 1.16 3.76
CA PRO A 178 -7.31 2.09 4.88
C PRO A 178 -6.18 2.03 5.94
N ASN A 179 -5.25 1.09 5.80
CA ASN A 179 -4.21 0.78 6.78
C ASN A 179 -2.83 1.34 6.40
N PHE A 180 -2.79 2.38 5.56
CA PHE A 180 -1.54 3.04 5.20
C PHE A 180 -1.17 4.15 6.19
N THR A 181 -0.03 4.00 6.86
CA THR A 181 0.43 4.91 7.91
C THR A 181 1.80 5.51 7.60
N VAL A 182 1.97 6.79 7.92
CA VAL A 182 3.20 7.57 7.73
C VAL A 182 3.59 8.20 9.07
N GLY A 183 4.65 7.68 9.67
CA GLY A 183 5.25 8.23 10.87
C GLY A 183 6.02 9.50 10.56
N VAL A 184 5.66 10.61 11.19
CA VAL A 184 6.42 11.86 11.14
C VAL A 184 7.42 11.83 12.28
N HIS A 185 8.71 11.89 11.96
CA HIS A 185 9.76 11.75 12.97
C HIS A 185 10.22 13.13 13.48
N PRO A 186 10.19 13.38 14.81
CA PRO A 186 10.85 14.53 15.39
C PRO A 186 12.35 14.48 15.07
N SER A 187 12.92 15.62 14.70
CA SER A 187 14.36 15.76 14.50
C SER A 187 15.01 15.97 15.85
N ALA A 188 15.61 14.93 16.45
CA ALA A 188 16.43 15.07 17.66
C ALA A 188 17.77 15.81 17.39
N TYR A 189 18.17 15.94 16.13
CA TYR A 189 19.43 16.55 15.70
C TYR A 189 19.22 17.81 14.87
N SER A 190 20.30 18.58 14.70
CA SER A 190 20.40 19.68 13.72
C SER A 190 19.74 19.30 12.39
N PRO A 191 19.06 20.22 11.67
CA PRO A 191 18.26 19.90 10.49
C PRO A 191 19.14 19.38 9.34
N VAL A 192 19.48 18.09 9.38
CA VAL A 192 20.23 17.41 8.34
C VAL A 192 19.26 17.06 7.23
N VAL A 193 19.54 17.56 6.03
CA VAL A 193 18.86 17.12 4.82
C VAL A 193 19.50 15.82 4.39
N THR A 194 18.80 14.73 4.64
CA THR A 194 19.28 13.35 4.45
C THR A 194 19.49 12.94 3.00
N ASN A 195 18.86 13.66 2.07
CA ASN A 195 19.05 13.48 0.63
C ASN A 195 19.14 14.84 -0.03
N GLU A 196 20.29 15.51 0.13
CA GLU A 196 20.52 16.86 -0.40
C GLU A 196 20.21 16.95 -1.88
N LYS A 197 20.72 16.01 -2.71
CA LYS A 197 20.48 16.03 -4.16
C LYS A 197 18.99 16.04 -4.50
N TYR A 198 18.19 15.21 -3.82
CA TYR A 198 16.74 15.21 -4.00
C TYR A 198 16.11 16.51 -3.52
N ALA A 199 16.45 16.96 -2.31
CA ALA A 199 15.92 18.21 -1.74
C ALA A 199 16.20 19.42 -2.64
N TRP A 200 17.43 19.54 -3.14
CA TRP A 200 17.83 20.55 -4.11
C TRP A 200 17.04 20.48 -5.42
N ALA A 201 16.84 19.26 -5.95
CA ALA A 201 16.09 19.08 -7.18
C ALA A 201 14.62 19.51 -7.03
N VAL A 202 14.00 19.22 -5.89
CA VAL A 202 12.60 19.59 -5.65
C VAL A 202 12.42 21.07 -5.33
N THR A 203 13.38 21.68 -4.64
CA THR A 203 13.28 23.10 -4.24
C THR A 203 13.40 24.06 -5.41
N ARG A 204 14.13 23.68 -6.46
CA ARG A 204 14.21 24.48 -7.70
C ARG A 204 12.85 24.79 -8.31
N ASN A 205 11.85 23.92 -8.08
CA ASN A 205 10.50 24.09 -8.63
C ASN A 205 9.61 25.03 -7.80
N ILE A 206 10.10 25.54 -6.67
CA ILE A 206 9.34 26.41 -5.76
C ILE A 206 10.09 27.68 -5.38
N GLY A 207 11.24 27.97 -5.99
CA GLY A 207 11.99 29.21 -5.77
C GLY A 207 13.51 29.02 -5.65
N ASN A 208 14.20 30.10 -5.33
CA ASN A 208 15.65 30.15 -5.21
C ASN A 208 16.09 30.16 -3.74
N ILE A 209 16.81 29.13 -3.30
CA ILE A 209 17.28 29.01 -1.91
C ILE A 209 18.27 30.11 -1.51
N TYR A 210 18.95 30.73 -2.46
CA TYR A 210 19.91 31.80 -2.16
C TYR A 210 19.23 33.13 -1.82
N GLU A 211 17.94 33.27 -2.11
CA GLU A 211 17.10 34.40 -1.69
C GLU A 211 16.57 34.25 -0.25
N VAL A 212 16.82 33.09 0.37
CA VAL A 212 16.51 32.80 1.76
C VAL A 212 17.77 32.99 2.61
N SER A 213 17.61 33.63 3.77
CA SER A 213 18.70 33.83 4.72
C SER A 213 19.38 32.49 5.09
N PRO A 214 20.72 32.47 5.30
CA PRO A 214 21.47 31.26 5.63
C PRO A 214 20.83 30.36 6.71
N PRO A 215 20.33 30.87 7.86
CA PRO A 215 19.72 30.01 8.89
C PRO A 215 18.40 29.34 8.44
N ASN A 216 17.71 29.90 7.43
CA ASN A 216 16.43 29.38 6.94
C ASN A 216 16.56 28.51 5.68
N ARG A 217 17.76 28.35 5.11
CA ARG A 217 17.99 27.51 3.92
C ARG A 217 17.59 26.04 4.15
N GLY A 218 17.94 25.47 5.31
CA GLY A 218 17.54 24.11 5.68
C GLY A 218 16.02 23.95 5.85
N ARG A 219 15.31 25.00 6.32
CA ARG A 219 13.84 25.00 6.36
C ARG A 219 13.25 25.09 4.95
N PHE A 220 13.86 25.85 4.04
CA PHE A 220 13.43 25.93 2.64
C PHE A 220 13.59 24.58 1.91
N LEU A 221 14.68 23.86 2.15
CA LEU A 221 14.86 22.50 1.62
C LEU A 221 13.76 21.55 2.10
N ARG A 222 13.46 21.56 3.41
CA ARG A 222 12.37 20.76 4.00
C ARG A 222 10.99 21.14 3.46
N LEU A 223 10.77 22.42 3.19
CA LEU A 223 9.54 22.90 2.55
C LEU A 223 9.38 22.29 1.16
N GLY A 224 10.43 22.29 0.33
CA GLY A 224 10.36 21.70 -1.01
C GLY A 224 10.05 20.21 -1.02
N SER A 225 10.60 19.45 -0.06
CA SER A 225 10.26 18.03 0.12
C SER A 225 8.80 17.85 0.55
N LEU A 226 8.29 18.68 1.46
CA LEU A 226 6.90 18.66 1.92
C LEU A 226 5.92 19.00 0.78
N VAL A 227 6.17 20.07 0.01
CA VAL A 227 5.37 20.44 -1.17
C VAL A 227 5.35 19.31 -2.19
N THR A 228 6.51 18.67 -2.40
CA THR A 228 6.61 17.55 -3.35
C THR A 228 5.81 16.35 -2.90
N TRP A 229 5.86 16.01 -1.61
CA TRP A 229 5.05 14.94 -1.04
C TRP A 229 3.55 15.22 -1.18
N PHE A 230 3.10 16.43 -0.78
CA PHE A 230 1.70 16.80 -0.88
C PHE A 230 1.19 16.85 -2.33
N ARG A 231 2.01 17.34 -3.26
CA ARG A 231 1.70 17.27 -4.69
C ARG A 231 1.60 15.83 -5.18
N PHE A 232 2.50 14.95 -4.73
CA PHE A 232 2.50 13.54 -5.12
C PHE A 232 1.23 12.81 -4.67
N ILE A 233 0.82 12.96 -3.41
CA ILE A 233 -0.41 12.34 -2.90
C ILE A 233 -1.70 13.02 -3.40
N SER A 234 -1.60 14.20 -4.02
CA SER A 234 -2.75 14.87 -4.65
C SER A 234 -3.03 14.37 -6.08
N GLN A 235 -2.13 13.57 -6.66
CA GLN A 235 -2.31 13.05 -8.02
C GLN A 235 -3.48 12.04 -8.08
N PRO A 236 -4.21 11.94 -9.20
CA PRO A 236 -5.37 11.05 -9.34
C PRO A 236 -5.21 9.62 -8.79
N PRO A 237 -4.09 8.89 -8.96
CA PRO A 237 -3.97 7.54 -8.42
C PRO A 237 -3.92 7.46 -6.88
N LEU A 238 -3.63 8.56 -6.19
CA LEU A 238 -3.43 8.62 -4.74
C LEU A 238 -4.33 9.65 -4.04
N ARG A 239 -5.05 10.47 -4.81
CA ARG A 239 -5.85 11.60 -4.31
C ARG A 239 -6.84 11.16 -3.23
N ASP A 240 -7.51 10.05 -3.50
CA ASP A 240 -8.60 9.52 -2.68
C ASP A 240 -8.11 8.49 -1.66
N MET A 241 -6.79 8.25 -1.60
CA MET A 241 -6.18 7.37 -0.62
C MET A 241 -6.12 8.04 0.75
N GLU A 242 -6.46 7.29 1.79
CA GLU A 242 -6.38 7.71 3.17
C GLU A 242 -4.94 7.55 3.67
N PHE A 243 -4.25 8.68 3.91
CA PHE A 243 -2.93 8.67 4.54
C PHE A 243 -3.08 9.04 6.00
N LYS A 244 -2.81 8.08 6.89
CA LYS A 244 -2.80 8.31 8.34
C LYS A 244 -1.41 8.72 8.79
N TYR A 245 -1.28 9.87 9.44
CA TYR A 245 -0.03 10.38 9.98
C TYR A 245 0.02 10.18 11.49
N TYR A 246 1.08 9.57 11.99
CA TYR A 246 1.34 9.41 13.42
C TYR A 246 2.73 9.96 13.76
N ILE A 247 3.06 10.06 15.05
CA ILE A 247 4.41 10.46 15.47
C ILE A 247 5.22 9.20 15.69
N ALA A 248 6.29 9.02 14.91
CA ALA A 248 7.12 7.81 14.99
C ALA A 248 7.96 7.83 16.26
N MET A 249 7.67 6.92 17.18
CA MET A 249 8.31 6.85 18.51
C MET A 249 9.53 5.95 18.57
N GLU A 250 9.72 5.07 17.59
CA GLU A 250 10.66 3.94 17.66
C GLU A 250 12.13 4.35 17.76
N LYS A 251 12.46 5.65 17.65
CA LYS A 251 13.79 6.19 17.96
C LYS A 251 13.81 7.29 19.03
N PHE A 252 12.81 7.38 19.89
CA PHE A 252 12.94 8.16 21.13
C PHE A 252 13.87 7.49 22.16
N HIS A 253 14.37 6.27 21.88
CA HIS A 253 15.43 5.62 22.65
C HIS A 253 16.70 6.48 22.86
N TYR A 254 16.90 7.53 22.05
CA TYR A 254 18.02 8.47 22.21
C TYR A 254 17.84 9.54 23.30
N TRP A 255 16.62 9.70 23.84
CA TRP A 255 16.35 10.60 24.98
C TRP A 255 16.48 9.88 26.33
N GLY A 256 16.97 8.64 26.32
CA GLY A 256 17.16 7.80 27.51
C GLY A 256 15.85 7.22 28.07
N PRO A 257 15.94 6.26 28.99
CA PRO A 257 14.77 5.60 29.60
C PRO A 257 13.82 6.53 30.36
N LEU A 258 14.23 7.78 30.64
CA LEU A 258 13.40 8.79 31.32
C LEU A 258 12.47 9.57 30.38
N ALA A 259 12.69 9.54 29.06
CA ALA A 259 11.92 10.31 28.09
C ALA A 259 10.66 9.60 27.56
N VAL A 260 10.62 8.28 27.65
CA VAL A 260 9.44 7.48 27.26
C VAL A 260 8.23 7.83 28.14
N ASN A 261 8.47 8.29 29.37
CA ASN A 261 7.41 8.70 30.33
C ASN A 261 6.95 10.16 30.19
N ARG A 262 7.45 10.92 29.19
CA ARG A 262 7.13 12.35 29.05
C ARG A 262 6.51 12.75 27.71
N PHE A 263 6.24 11.80 26.82
CA PHE A 263 5.59 12.14 25.57
C PHE A 263 4.22 12.74 25.84
N GLY A 264 4.05 14.00 25.46
CA GLY A 264 2.83 14.76 25.73
C GLY A 264 2.51 15.76 24.62
N ALA A 265 1.55 16.63 24.92
CA ALA A 265 1.08 17.66 23.99
C ALA A 265 2.22 18.55 23.45
N ASP A 266 3.23 18.85 24.27
CA ASP A 266 4.36 19.70 23.87
C ASP A 266 5.24 19.05 22.77
N ASP A 267 5.44 17.74 22.85
CA ASP A 267 6.20 17.00 21.83
C ASP A 267 5.45 16.96 20.50
N VAL A 268 4.13 16.81 20.54
CA VAL A 268 3.28 16.89 19.34
C VAL A 268 3.36 18.29 18.72
N ASP A 269 3.32 19.36 19.54
CA ASP A 269 3.44 20.75 19.04
C ASP A 269 4.81 21.01 18.44
N GLU A 270 5.87 20.50 19.06
CA GLU A 270 7.24 20.58 18.53
C GLU A 270 7.35 19.86 17.19
N VAL A 271 6.86 18.62 17.08
CA VAL A 271 6.90 17.85 15.82
C VAL A 271 6.17 18.61 14.72
N LEU A 272 4.95 19.10 14.99
CA LEU A 272 4.18 19.88 14.02
C LEU A 272 4.91 21.17 13.64
N ARG A 273 5.55 21.87 14.58
CA ARG A 273 6.34 23.08 14.30
C ARG A 273 7.59 22.78 13.47
N GLN A 274 8.26 21.66 13.69
CA GLN A 274 9.41 21.26 12.89
C GLN A 274 9.01 20.80 11.48
N THR A 275 7.87 20.12 11.36
CA THR A 275 7.37 19.52 10.13
C THR A 275 6.73 20.57 9.23
N LEU A 276 5.80 21.34 9.78
CA LEU A 276 4.97 22.29 9.06
C LEU A 276 5.47 23.74 9.19
N GLY A 277 6.23 24.08 10.22
CA GLY A 277 6.76 25.44 10.45
C GLY A 277 7.44 26.11 9.25
N PRO A 278 8.14 25.39 8.34
CA PRO A 278 8.66 26.00 7.11
C PRO A 278 7.61 26.70 6.24
N LEU A 279 6.31 26.38 6.38
CA LEU A 279 5.20 27.01 5.65
C LEU A 279 4.90 28.45 6.10
N TRP A 280 5.11 28.78 7.38
CA TRP A 280 4.73 30.08 7.95
C TRP A 280 5.91 31.03 8.19
N GLY A 281 7.13 30.62 7.84
CA GLY A 281 8.35 31.41 8.00
C GLY A 281 8.79 32.15 6.72
N GLU A 282 10.04 32.63 6.75
CA GLU A 282 10.71 33.19 5.57
C GLU A 282 10.70 32.21 4.38
N SER A 283 10.92 30.92 4.65
CA SER A 283 10.91 29.88 3.62
C SER A 283 9.57 29.81 2.87
N GLY A 284 8.45 29.86 3.58
CA GLY A 284 7.11 29.87 2.99
C GLY A 284 6.82 31.13 2.19
N ARG A 285 7.21 32.32 2.71
CA ARG A 285 7.04 33.60 2.01
C ARG A 285 7.85 33.69 0.71
N ARG A 286 9.04 33.08 0.68
CA ARG A 286 9.90 33.04 -0.52
C ARG A 286 9.52 31.94 -1.50
N ALA A 287 8.66 31.00 -1.09
CA ALA A 287 8.24 29.92 -1.97
C ALA A 287 7.24 30.42 -3.03
N GLN A 288 7.60 30.25 -4.29
CA GLN A 288 6.80 30.57 -5.46
C GLN A 288 5.96 29.35 -5.85
N LEU A 289 4.84 29.14 -5.15
CA LEU A 289 3.93 28.02 -5.40
C LEU A 289 2.89 28.38 -6.47
N ASN A 290 2.72 27.51 -7.47
CA ASN A 290 1.63 27.62 -8.45
C ASN A 290 0.28 27.14 -7.85
N GLY A 291 -0.82 27.32 -8.59
CA GLY A 291 -2.18 26.99 -8.11
C GLY A 291 -2.34 25.54 -7.65
N GLU A 292 -1.85 24.57 -8.43
CA GLU A 292 -1.91 23.15 -8.08
C GLU A 292 -1.09 22.84 -6.82
N GLN A 293 0.11 23.41 -6.69
CA GLN A 293 0.97 23.24 -5.53
C GLN A 293 0.34 23.84 -4.27
N LYS A 294 -0.26 25.03 -4.36
CA LYS A 294 -0.97 25.68 -3.26
C LYS A 294 -2.11 24.80 -2.74
N GLU A 295 -2.94 24.28 -3.65
CA GLU A 295 -4.08 23.45 -3.28
C GLU A 295 -3.64 22.10 -2.70
N ALA A 296 -2.60 21.50 -3.27
CA ALA A 296 -2.00 20.27 -2.74
C ALA A 296 -1.45 20.48 -1.32
N VAL A 297 -0.73 21.59 -1.08
CA VAL A 297 -0.20 21.93 0.24
C VAL A 297 -1.31 22.09 1.26
N VAL A 298 -2.34 22.89 0.97
CA VAL A 298 -3.47 23.11 1.90
C VAL A 298 -4.15 21.78 2.25
N ARG A 299 -4.51 20.97 1.26
CA ARG A 299 -5.14 19.66 1.49
C ARG A 299 -4.24 18.69 2.25
N GLY A 300 -2.95 18.68 1.93
CA GLY A 300 -1.96 17.82 2.57
C GLY A 300 -1.78 18.15 4.06
N VAL A 301 -1.70 19.44 4.38
CA VAL A 301 -1.61 19.92 5.77
C VAL A 301 -2.89 19.60 6.54
N GLU A 302 -4.06 19.86 5.97
CA GLU A 302 -5.36 19.53 6.57
C GLU A 302 -5.46 18.04 6.92
N ARG A 303 -5.08 17.17 5.97
CA ARG A 303 -5.07 15.72 6.18
C ARG A 303 -4.10 15.31 7.29
N MET A 304 -2.90 15.90 7.31
CA MET A 304 -1.89 15.59 8.34
C MET A 304 -2.34 16.02 9.74
N VAL A 305 -2.83 17.25 9.89
CA VAL A 305 -3.31 17.77 11.18
C VAL A 305 -4.50 16.97 11.67
N LYS A 306 -5.49 16.70 10.82
CA LYS A 306 -6.66 15.89 11.17
C LYS A 306 -6.25 14.48 11.62
N SER A 307 -5.36 13.81 10.88
CA SER A 307 -4.93 12.47 11.25
C SER A 307 -4.15 12.44 12.57
N LEU A 308 -3.34 13.46 12.84
CA LEU A 308 -2.61 13.56 14.10
C LEU A 308 -3.55 13.85 15.27
N GLU A 309 -4.59 14.66 15.06
CA GLU A 309 -5.66 14.90 16.05
C GLU A 309 -6.38 13.60 16.39
N GLU A 310 -6.80 12.83 15.39
CA GLU A 310 -7.50 11.56 15.61
C GLU A 310 -6.64 10.54 16.37
N ILE A 311 -5.35 10.45 16.07
CA ILE A 311 -4.44 9.48 16.71
C ILE A 311 -4.00 9.92 18.10
N HIS A 312 -3.80 11.22 18.31
CA HIS A 312 -3.22 11.78 19.55
C HIS A 312 -4.22 12.56 20.40
N ALA A 313 -5.52 12.45 20.15
CA ALA A 313 -6.58 13.12 20.91
C ALA A 313 -6.45 12.91 22.42
N ALA A 314 -6.05 11.71 22.84
CA ALA A 314 -5.88 11.33 24.24
C ALA A 314 -4.77 12.11 24.97
N LEU A 315 -3.87 12.80 24.25
CA LEU A 315 -2.75 13.55 24.85
C LEU A 315 -3.13 14.96 25.30
N GLY A 316 -4.39 15.39 25.10
CA GLY A 316 -4.88 16.69 25.57
C GLY A 316 -4.28 17.90 24.85
N MET A 317 -3.78 17.72 23.61
CA MET A 317 -3.21 18.80 22.81
C MET A 317 -4.29 19.74 22.25
N ASP A 318 -4.06 21.07 22.30
CA ASP A 318 -4.89 22.04 21.58
C ASP A 318 -4.61 22.02 20.06
N PHE A 319 -5.24 21.08 19.35
CA PHE A 319 -5.26 21.07 17.88
C PHE A 319 -6.01 22.27 17.29
N GLY A 320 -6.83 22.99 18.07
CA GLY A 320 -7.51 24.21 17.66
C GLY A 320 -6.54 25.30 17.19
N LYS A 321 -5.37 25.42 17.82
CA LYS A 321 -4.27 26.29 17.35
C LYS A 321 -3.81 25.93 15.93
N TRP A 322 -3.63 24.65 15.65
CA TRP A 322 -3.20 24.17 14.35
C TRP A 322 -4.28 24.36 13.29
N HIS A 323 -5.55 24.07 13.60
CA HIS A 323 -6.68 24.36 12.70
C HIS A 323 -6.77 25.85 12.33
N ARG A 324 -6.53 26.76 13.29
CA ARG A 324 -6.44 28.21 12.99
C ARG A 324 -5.29 28.55 12.04
N GLN A 325 -4.11 27.94 12.23
CA GLN A 325 -2.96 28.12 11.33
C GLN A 325 -3.22 27.57 9.93
N VAL A 326 -3.92 26.44 9.83
CA VAL A 326 -4.35 25.85 8.56
C VAL A 326 -5.35 26.76 7.85
N LYS A 327 -6.33 27.32 8.57
CA LYS A 327 -7.26 28.30 8.01
C LYS A 327 -6.54 29.53 7.48
N HIS A 328 -5.57 30.06 8.23
CA HIS A 328 -4.73 31.16 7.78
C HIS A 328 -3.90 30.80 6.53
N LEU A 329 -3.31 29.60 6.51
CA LEU A 329 -2.56 29.09 5.36
C LEU A 329 -3.44 29.02 4.11
N ARG A 330 -4.66 28.48 4.25
CA ARG A 330 -5.65 28.38 3.17
C ARG A 330 -5.95 29.76 2.58
N ARG A 331 -6.29 30.74 3.42
CA ARG A 331 -6.55 32.13 2.97
C ARG A 331 -5.34 32.74 2.29
N SER A 332 -4.15 32.58 2.87
CA SER A 332 -2.91 33.14 2.32
C SER A 332 -2.52 32.54 0.97
N LEU A 333 -2.77 31.25 0.74
CA LEU A 333 -2.37 30.58 -0.49
C LEU A 333 -3.45 30.63 -1.59
N LEU A 334 -4.71 30.43 -1.21
CA LEU A 334 -5.83 30.24 -2.14
C LEU A 334 -6.80 31.44 -2.20
N GLY A 335 -6.69 32.41 -1.30
CA GLY A 335 -7.65 33.51 -1.16
C GLY A 335 -8.95 33.11 -0.46
N ASP A 336 -9.80 34.09 -0.19
CA ASP A 336 -11.10 33.89 0.49
C ASP A 336 -12.20 33.32 -0.44
N SER A 337 -11.98 33.31 -1.76
CA SER A 337 -12.97 32.93 -2.76
C SER A 337 -13.28 31.42 -2.83
N VAL A 338 -12.54 30.58 -2.11
CA VAL A 338 -12.74 29.11 -2.12
C VAL A 338 -13.77 28.65 -1.08
N GLU A 339 -14.11 29.47 -0.08
CA GLU A 339 -15.13 29.11 0.93
C GLU A 339 -16.57 29.16 0.37
N ALA A 340 -16.81 29.77 -0.80
CA ALA A 340 -18.15 29.91 -1.39
C ALA A 340 -18.55 28.77 -2.36
N SER A 341 -17.66 27.83 -2.65
CA SER A 341 -17.83 26.85 -3.75
C SER A 341 -17.87 25.39 -3.30
N ARG A 342 -17.98 25.13 -2.00
CA ARG A 342 -18.24 23.80 -1.41
C ARG A 342 -19.46 23.88 -0.54
#